data_AF-C5KYE0-F1
#
_entry.id   AF-C5KYE0-F1
#
_cell.length_a   1.000
_cell.length_b   1.000
_cell.length_c   1.000
_cell.angle_alpha   90.00
_cell.angle_beta   90.00
_cell.angle_gamma   90.00
#
_symmetry.space_group_name_H-M   'P 1'
#
loop_
_entity.id
_entity.type
_entity.pdbx_description
1 polymer ?
#
loop_
_entity_poly.entity_id
_entity_poly.type
_entity_poly.pdbx_seq_one_letter_code
_entity_poly.pdbx_strand_id
1 'polypeptide(L)'
;MSLAEYMVWRARWTYRFGIRKEEYGPEEREYLTRRALKLSEEDWHMVDDTEREQLLEKRLYEGDNLQQYLKEKEREERARLEKSGAYKRYQRIKRAGPTSYNYNED
;
A
#
# COMPACT_ATOMS: atom_id res chain seq x y z
N MET A 1 -28.79 2.13 22.85
CA MET A 1 -28.67 2.41 21.40
C MET A 1 -29.42 1.35 20.65
N SER A 2 -30.51 1.73 20.00
CA SER A 2 -31.31 0.83 19.18
C SER A 2 -30.65 0.63 17.81
N LEU A 3 -30.92 -0.50 17.14
CA LEU A 3 -30.42 -0.78 15.80
C LEU A 3 -30.75 0.34 14.79
N ALA A 4 -31.88 1.02 14.99
CA ALA A 4 -32.35 2.12 14.16
C ALA A 4 -31.44 3.35 14.28
N GLU A 5 -31.01 3.73 15.48
CA GLU A 5 -30.08 4.85 15.69
C GLU A 5 -28.73 4.59 15.03
N TYR A 6 -28.24 3.34 15.08
CA TYR A 6 -27.01 2.93 14.42
C TYR A 6 -27.12 3.01 12.89
N MET A 7 -28.25 2.58 12.33
CA MET A 7 -28.50 2.69 10.88
C MET A 7 -28.59 4.14 10.42
N VAL A 8 -29.25 5.01 11.18
CA VAL A 8 -29.31 6.45 10.88
C VAL A 8 -27.93 7.09 10.94
N TRP A 9 -27.10 6.71 11.91
CA TRP A 9 -25.71 7.19 12.00
C TRP A 9 -24.89 6.74 10.78
N ARG A 10 -25.00 5.47 10.38
CA ARG A 10 -24.35 4.94 9.17
C ARG A 10 -24.83 5.61 7.87
N ALA A 11 -26.14 5.84 7.74
CA ALA A 11 -26.73 6.51 6.57
C ALA A 11 -26.27 7.98 6.48
N ARG A 12 -26.18 8.68 7.62
CA ARG A 12 -25.67 10.05 7.68
C ARG A 12 -24.19 10.12 7.32
N TRP A 13 -23.39 9.15 7.76
CA TRP A 13 -21.98 9.04 7.41
C TRP A 13 -21.79 8.79 5.91
N THR A 14 -22.52 7.81 5.35
CA THR A 14 -22.50 7.51 3.91
C THR A 14 -23.01 8.65 3.04
N TYR A 15 -24.02 9.42 3.47
CA TYR A 15 -24.47 10.62 2.77
C TYR A 15 -23.44 11.75 2.82
N ARG A 16 -22.85 12.03 3.99
CA ARG A 16 -21.85 13.12 4.14
C ARG A 16 -20.54 12.84 3.40
N PHE A 17 -20.01 11.63 3.52
CA PHE A 17 -18.72 11.28 2.93
C PHE A 17 -18.83 10.69 1.51
N GLY A 18 -19.92 10.00 1.20
CA GLY A 18 -20.15 9.42 -0.13
C GLY A 18 -20.85 10.35 -1.13
N ILE A 19 -21.84 11.14 -0.67
CA ILE A 19 -22.69 11.96 -1.57
C ILE A 19 -22.31 13.44 -1.55
N ARG A 20 -22.05 14.03 -0.37
CA ARG A 20 -21.64 15.45 -0.27
C ARG A 20 -20.16 15.69 -0.62
N LYS A 21 -19.31 14.65 -0.64
CA LYS A 21 -17.85 14.80 -0.76
C LYS A 21 -17.34 15.96 0.12
N GLU A 22 -17.81 16.05 1.37
CA GLU A 22 -17.25 17.03 2.32
C GLU A 22 -15.73 16.75 2.40
N GLU A 23 -14.91 17.78 2.21
CA GLU A 23 -13.46 17.65 2.29
C GLU A 23 -13.11 17.11 3.68
N TYR A 24 -12.47 15.95 3.72
CA TYR A 24 -11.92 15.41 4.94
C TYR A 24 -11.03 16.50 5.59
N GLY A 25 -11.16 16.69 6.90
CA GLY A 25 -10.27 17.57 7.63
C GLY A 25 -8.81 17.05 7.56
N PRO A 26 -7.85 17.86 8.01
CA PRO A 26 -6.44 17.46 8.00
C PRO A 26 -6.22 16.17 8.80
N GLU A 27 -6.80 16.10 9.99
CA GLU A 27 -6.68 14.95 10.91
C GLU A 27 -7.34 13.68 10.34
N GLU A 28 -8.53 13.78 9.74
CA GLU A 28 -9.17 12.62 9.13
C GLU A 28 -8.41 12.10 7.92
N ARG A 29 -7.84 12.99 7.11
CA ARG A 29 -6.98 12.60 5.97
C ARG A 29 -5.74 11.87 6.44
N GLU A 30 -5.13 12.34 7.52
CA GLU A 30 -3.96 11.71 8.12
C GLU A 30 -4.28 10.32 8.65
N TYR A 31 -5.33 10.20 9.47
CA TYR A 31 -5.77 8.92 10.00
C TYR A 31 -6.11 7.91 8.89
N LEU A 32 -6.86 8.32 7.87
CA LEU A 32 -7.26 7.45 6.77
C LEU A 32 -6.07 7.04 5.90
N THR A 33 -5.13 7.96 5.63
CA THR A 33 -3.89 7.68 4.88
C THR A 33 -3.01 6.68 5.62
N ARG A 34 -2.78 6.89 6.92
CA ARG A 34 -2.04 5.97 7.78
C ARG A 34 -2.67 4.58 7.76
N ARG A 35 -3.99 4.51 7.91
CA ARG A 35 -4.75 3.25 7.89
C ARG A 35 -4.72 2.56 6.53
N ALA A 36 -4.78 3.32 5.43
CA ALA A 36 -4.67 2.80 4.08
C ALA A 36 -3.30 2.14 3.82
N LEU A 37 -2.23 2.72 4.38
CA LEU A 37 -0.87 2.20 4.31
C LEU A 37 -0.56 1.10 5.34
N LYS A 38 -1.51 0.80 6.24
CA LYS A 38 -1.35 -0.16 7.36
C LYS A 38 -0.18 0.18 8.30
N LEU A 39 0.10 1.47 8.46
CA LEU A 39 1.12 1.96 9.38
C LEU A 39 0.55 2.10 10.80
N SER A 40 1.36 1.75 11.80
CA SER A 40 1.04 2.10 13.19
C SER A 40 1.20 3.61 13.41
N GLU A 41 0.79 4.09 14.58
CA GLU A 41 1.00 5.49 14.96
C GLU A 41 2.47 5.83 15.08
N GLU A 42 3.21 4.95 15.74
CA GLU A 42 4.64 5.08 15.95
C GLU A 42 5.37 5.09 14.60
N ASP A 43 5.05 4.15 13.70
CA ASP A 43 5.66 4.11 12.37
C ASP A 43 5.36 5.39 11.57
N TRP A 44 4.14 5.92 11.68
CA TRP A 44 3.75 7.15 10.99
C TRP A 44 4.51 8.38 11.52
N HIS A 45 4.72 8.47 12.83
CA HIS A 45 5.52 9.53 13.43
C HIS A 45 7.01 9.44 13.08
N MET A 46 7.51 8.25 12.73
CA MET A 46 8.88 8.07 12.22
C MET A 46 9.04 8.48 10.75
N VAL A 47 7.94 8.64 9.99
CA VAL A 47 8.00 9.16 8.62
C VAL A 47 8.32 10.65 8.66
N ASP A 48 9.21 11.11 7.79
CA ASP A 48 9.55 12.54 7.69
C ASP A 48 8.33 13.39 7.33
N ASP A 49 8.25 14.61 7.86
CA ASP A 49 7.11 15.50 7.61
C ASP A 49 6.87 15.73 6.11
N THR A 50 7.93 15.91 5.33
CA THR A 50 7.84 16.07 3.87
C THR A 50 7.28 14.83 3.17
N GLU A 51 7.65 13.63 3.61
CA GLU A 51 7.10 12.40 3.05
C GLU A 51 5.64 12.22 3.45
N ARG A 52 5.27 12.57 4.70
CA ARG A 52 3.87 12.57 5.15
C ARG A 52 3.02 13.53 4.31
N GLU A 53 3.49 14.75 4.04
CA GLU A 53 2.80 15.71 3.16
C GLU A 53 2.56 15.14 1.76
N GLN A 54 3.59 14.54 1.14
CA GLN A 54 3.45 13.91 -0.18
C GLN A 54 2.44 12.75 -0.19
N LEU A 55 2.41 11.94 0.87
CA LEU A 55 1.43 10.86 1.01
C LEU A 55 0.00 11.40 1.16
N LEU A 56 -0.18 12.53 1.87
CA LEU A 56 -1.47 13.20 2.02
C LEU A 56 -1.94 13.87 0.74
N GLU A 57 -1.04 14.48 -0.04
CA GLU A 57 -1.32 15.07 -1.35
C GLU A 57 -1.80 14.03 -2.37
N LYS A 58 -1.28 12.80 -2.30
CA LYS A 58 -1.73 11.68 -3.14
C LYS A 58 -3.14 11.19 -2.80
N ARG A 59 -3.76 11.72 -1.74
CA ARG A 59 -5.12 11.40 -1.31
C ARG A 59 -5.37 9.89 -1.24
N LEU A 60 -4.46 9.16 -0.59
CA LEU A 60 -4.51 7.69 -0.49
C LEU A 60 -5.72 7.17 0.32
N TYR A 61 -6.44 8.07 0.99
CA TYR A 61 -7.74 7.78 1.58
C TYR A 61 -8.85 7.58 0.54
N GLU A 62 -8.63 7.97 -0.72
CA GLU A 62 -9.46 7.60 -1.86
C GLU A 62 -8.99 6.23 -2.40
N GLY A 63 -9.91 5.26 -2.49
CA GLY A 63 -9.58 3.87 -2.82
C GLY A 63 -8.85 3.70 -4.16
N ASP A 64 -9.23 4.46 -5.18
CA ASP A 64 -8.61 4.40 -6.50
C ASP A 64 -7.14 4.89 -6.47
N ASN A 65 -6.87 5.96 -5.73
CA ASN A 65 -5.52 6.51 -5.55
C ASN A 65 -4.63 5.53 -4.78
N LEU A 66 -5.17 4.87 -3.75
CA LEU A 66 -4.46 3.82 -3.03
C LEU A 66 -4.07 2.66 -3.96
N GLN A 67 -5.01 2.18 -4.77
CA GLN A 67 -4.73 1.09 -5.71
C GLN A 67 -3.65 1.48 -6.73
N GLN A 68 -3.70 2.71 -7.25
CA GLN A 68 -2.69 3.21 -8.16
C GLN A 68 -1.32 3.32 -7.48
N TYR A 69 -1.26 3.84 -6.26
CA TYR A 69 -0.04 3.94 -5.47
C TYR A 69 0.60 2.59 -5.17
N LEU A 70 -0.19 1.61 -4.71
CA LEU A 70 0.30 0.25 -4.43
C LEU A 70 0.84 -0.42 -5.70
N LYS A 71 0.17 -0.23 -6.84
CA LYS A 71 0.60 -0.75 -8.13
C LYS A 71 1.90 -0.10 -8.61
N GLU A 72 2.10 1.18 -8.35
CA GLU A 72 3.35 1.89 -8.63
C GLU A 72 4.48 1.34 -7.74
N LYS A 73 4.26 1.22 -6.43
CA LYS A 73 5.23 0.63 -5.50
C LYS A 73 5.60 -0.82 -5.86
N GLU A 74 4.63 -1.64 -6.26
CA GLU A 74 4.90 -3.00 -6.73
C GLU A 74 5.78 -3.01 -7.99
N ARG A 75 5.54 -2.09 -8.94
CA ARG A 75 6.36 -1.95 -10.15
C ARG A 75 7.78 -1.50 -9.82
N GLU A 76 7.94 -0.54 -8.91
CA GLU A 76 9.26 -0.08 -8.44
C GLU A 76 10.05 -1.22 -7.79
N GLU A 77 9.43 -1.95 -6.85
CA GLU A 77 10.07 -3.08 -6.18
C GLU A 77 10.39 -4.21 -7.16
N ARG A 78 9.48 -4.52 -8.10
CA ARG A 78 9.76 -5.48 -9.16
C ARG A 78 10.94 -5.05 -10.03
N ALA A 79 10.99 -3.79 -10.46
CA ALA A 79 12.11 -3.27 -11.25
C ALA A 79 13.44 -3.29 -10.45
N ARG A 80 13.39 -3.02 -9.15
CA ARG A 80 14.54 -3.13 -8.24
C ARG A 80 15.02 -4.57 -8.12
N LEU A 81 14.11 -5.52 -7.92
CA LEU A 81 14.42 -6.95 -7.89
C LEU A 81 15.01 -7.41 -9.22
N GLU A 82 14.44 -7.01 -10.35
CA GLU A 82 14.96 -7.35 -11.69
C GLU A 82 16.37 -6.82 -11.94
N LYS A 83 16.70 -5.64 -11.40
CA LYS A 83 18.06 -5.08 -11.44
C LYS A 83 19.03 -5.79 -10.50
N SER A 84 18.53 -6.44 -9.43
CA SER A 84 19.36 -7.09 -8.42
C SER A 84 20.19 -8.25 -8.99
N GLY A 85 21.42 -8.41 -8.50
CA GLY A 85 22.30 -9.51 -8.89
C GLY A 85 21.74 -10.89 -8.51
N ALA A 86 21.02 -10.99 -7.39
CA ALA A 86 20.38 -12.22 -6.92
C ALA A 86 19.30 -12.71 -7.90
N TYR A 87 18.44 -11.81 -8.38
CA TYR A 87 17.42 -12.15 -9.36
C TYR A 87 18.02 -12.59 -10.71
N LYS A 88 19.09 -11.92 -11.16
CA LYS A 88 19.82 -12.34 -12.37
C LYS A 88 20.45 -13.73 -12.21
N ARG A 89 21.03 -14.05 -11.05
CA ARG A 89 21.55 -15.39 -10.73
C ARG A 89 20.44 -16.44 -10.73
N TYR A 90 19.32 -16.16 -10.07
CA TYR A 90 18.13 -17.01 -10.07
C TYR A 90 17.62 -17.29 -11.50
N GLN A 91 17.53 -16.27 -12.35
CA GLN A 91 17.12 -16.45 -13.75
C GLN A 91 18.08 -17.36 -14.53
N ARG A 92 19.40 -17.28 -14.30
CA ARG A 92 20.38 -18.16 -14.95
C ARG A 92 20.17 -19.62 -14.56
N ILE A 93 19.98 -19.90 -13.27
CA ILE A 93 19.72 -21.26 -12.77
C ILE A 93 18.40 -21.79 -13.35
N LYS A 94 17.34 -20.98 -13.34
CA LYS A 94 16.04 -21.34 -13.93
C LYS A 94 16.14 -21.66 -15.42
N ARG A 95 16.96 -20.91 -16.18
CA ARG A 95 17.22 -21.17 -17.61
C ARG A 95 18.12 -22.38 -17.86
N ALA A 96 19.07 -22.65 -16.97
CA ALA A 96 19.97 -23.79 -17.07
C ALA A 96 19.25 -25.14 -16.86
N GLY A 97 18.04 -25.13 -16.30
CA GLY A 97 17.31 -26.35 -15.94
C GLY A 97 17.95 -27.05 -14.73
N PRO A 98 17.42 -28.22 -14.30
CA PRO A 98 18.06 -29.00 -13.24
C PRO A 98 19.44 -29.43 -13.73
N THR A 99 20.49 -28.74 -13.30
CA THR A 99 21.87 -29.16 -13.50
C THR A 99 21.98 -30.57 -12.93
N SER A 100 22.24 -31.57 -13.77
CA SER A 100 22.55 -32.92 -13.31
C SER A 100 23.80 -32.83 -12.44
N TYR A 101 23.63 -32.97 -11.13
CA TYR A 101 24.74 -33.28 -10.24
C TYR A 101 25.26 -34.66 -10.68
N ASN A 102 26.31 -34.66 -11.50
CA ASN A 102 26.98 -35.89 -11.88
C ASN A 102 27.85 -36.30 -10.67
N TYR A 103 27.25 -37.07 -9.77
CA TYR A 103 27.97 -37.83 -8.75
C TYR A 103 28.65 -39.01 -9.43
N ASN A 104 29.78 -38.79 -10.10
CA ASN A 104 30.67 -39.87 -10.52
C ASN A 104 32.11 -39.35 -10.55
N GLU A 105 32.74 -39.30 -9.38
CA GLU A 105 34.19 -39.44 -9.22
C GLU A 105 34.39 -40.54 -8.17
N ASP A 106 34.54 -41.78 -8.65
CA ASP A 106 35.20 -42.92 -7.99
C ASP A 106 35.89 -43.75 -9.07
#